data_AF-A0A8J5QZE6-F1
#
_entry.id   AF-A0A8J5QZE6-F1
#
_cell.length_a   1.000
_cell.length_b   1.000
_cell.length_c   1.000
_cell.angle_alpha   90.00
_cell.angle_beta   90.00
_cell.angle_gamma   90.00
#
_symmetry.space_group_name_H-M   'P 1'
#
loop_
_entity.id
_entity.type
_entity.pdbx_description
1 polymer ?
#
loop_
_entity_poly.entity_id
_entity_poly.type
_entity_poly.pdbx_seq_one_letter_code
_entity_poly.pdbx_strand_id
1 'polypeptide(L)'
;MCARLVTRYVNLTDTIAVPVEWPAHVIQKFLVPLAEQVIDAVNAGKPVFLQVFNTPAKLVQRQDGNRIQYFFEKVFTEDLVGSYVVDVIFYMNDKNMQVMNDVPRPEPHNPNALEHRISLDGYKIQVYRSEFITTYCLIPIPKR
;
A
#
# COMPACT_ATOMS: atom_id res chain seq x y z
N MET A 1 -0.97 29.95 -9.63
CA MET A 1 -1.04 29.00 -10.75
C MET A 1 -0.87 27.61 -10.17
N CYS A 2 -1.94 26.82 -10.05
CA CYS A 2 -1.85 25.46 -9.53
C CYS A 2 -1.26 24.58 -10.63
N ALA A 3 0.00 24.17 -10.48
CA ALA A 3 0.59 23.17 -11.35
C ALA A 3 -0.25 21.89 -11.20
N ARG A 4 -1.04 21.57 -12.22
CA ARG A 4 -1.73 20.29 -12.33
C ARG A 4 -0.62 19.24 -12.38
N LEU A 5 -0.36 18.56 -11.26
CA LEU A 5 0.52 17.40 -11.25
C LEU A 5 -0.05 16.45 -12.30
N VAL A 6 0.66 16.30 -13.43
CA VAL A 6 0.33 15.28 -14.41
C VAL A 6 0.76 13.97 -13.77
N THR A 7 -0.15 13.37 -12.98
CA THR A 7 0.08 12.06 -12.38
C THR A 7 0.20 11.07 -13.53
N ARG A 8 1.38 10.48 -13.67
CA ARG A 8 1.63 9.40 -14.62
C ARG A 8 1.29 8.08 -13.94
N TYR A 9 0.61 7.21 -14.66
CA TYR A 9 0.17 5.93 -14.16
C TYR A 9 0.89 4.80 -14.88
N VAL A 10 1.03 3.67 -14.19
CA VAL A 10 1.41 2.39 -14.75
C VAL A 10 0.32 1.37 -14.43
N ASN A 11 0.05 0.47 -15.37
CA ASN A 11 -0.91 -0.60 -15.16
C ASN A 11 -0.31 -1.63 -14.19
N LEU A 12 -0.96 -1.82 -13.06
CA LEU A 12 -0.66 -2.90 -12.12
C LEU A 12 -1.30 -4.21 -12.61
N THR A 13 -2.53 -4.11 -13.12
CA THR A 13 -3.29 -5.13 -13.86
C THR A 13 -4.03 -4.47 -15.03
N ASP A 14 -4.82 -5.24 -15.78
CA ASP A 14 -5.66 -4.70 -16.87
C ASP A 14 -6.76 -3.74 -16.37
N THR A 15 -7.10 -3.76 -15.08
CA THR A 15 -8.17 -2.95 -14.48
C THR A 15 -7.68 -2.02 -13.37
N ILE A 16 -6.43 -2.16 -12.90
CA ILE A 16 -5.87 -1.38 -11.80
C ILE A 16 -4.66 -0.59 -12.30
N ALA A 17 -4.71 0.72 -12.16
CA ALA A 17 -3.63 1.65 -12.47
C ALA A 17 -3.12 2.34 -11.20
N VAL A 18 -1.79 2.42 -11.06
CA VAL A 18 -1.12 2.99 -9.88
C VAL A 18 -0.12 4.08 -10.27
N PRO A 19 0.27 4.98 -9.35
CA PRO A 19 1.29 5.99 -9.62
C PRO A 19 2.61 5.38 -10.08
N VAL A 20 3.29 6.03 -11.02
CA VAL A 20 4.60 5.56 -11.54
C VAL A 20 5.69 5.51 -10.46
N GLU A 21 5.52 6.29 -9.38
CA GLU A 21 6.42 6.32 -8.23
C GLU A 21 6.33 5.03 -7.40
N TRP A 22 5.24 4.28 -7.51
CA TRP A 22 5.15 2.97 -6.87
C TRP A 22 5.99 1.97 -7.67
N PRO A 23 6.83 1.14 -7.01
CA PRO A 23 7.63 0.13 -7.69
C PRO A 23 6.78 -1.11 -8.05
N ALA A 24 5.68 -0.88 -8.76
CA ALA A 24 4.67 -1.88 -9.09
C ALA A 24 5.27 -3.12 -9.74
N HIS A 25 6.28 -2.96 -10.59
CA HIS A 25 6.98 -4.07 -11.24
C HIS A 25 7.82 -4.93 -10.28
N VAL A 26 8.37 -4.33 -9.21
CA VAL A 26 9.20 -5.05 -8.23
C VAL A 26 8.31 -5.87 -7.30
N ILE A 27 7.17 -5.30 -6.90
CA ILE A 27 6.33 -5.84 -5.83
C ILE A 27 4.96 -6.27 -6.31
N GLN A 28 4.80 -6.54 -7.61
CA GLN A 28 3.50 -6.81 -8.22
C GLN A 28 2.73 -7.91 -7.50
N LYS A 29 3.40 -9.03 -7.19
CA LYS A 29 2.81 -10.18 -6.47
C LYS A 29 2.24 -9.80 -5.09
N PHE A 30 2.84 -8.80 -4.44
CA PHE A 30 2.39 -8.27 -3.16
C PHE A 30 1.31 -7.19 -3.36
N LEU A 31 1.52 -6.28 -4.31
CA LEU A 31 0.73 -5.07 -4.48
C LEU A 31 -0.64 -5.33 -5.10
N VAL A 32 -0.77 -6.32 -6.00
CA VAL A 32 -2.06 -6.72 -6.58
C VAL A 32 -3.09 -7.14 -5.51
N PRO A 33 -2.83 -8.17 -4.67
CA PRO A 33 -3.80 -8.60 -3.67
C PRO A 33 -4.04 -7.54 -2.58
N LEU A 34 -3.08 -6.65 -2.34
CA LEU A 34 -3.28 -5.51 -1.44
C LEU A 34 -4.20 -4.45 -2.04
N ALA A 35 -4.00 -4.11 -3.31
CA ALA A 35 -4.84 -3.16 -4.04
C ALA A 35 -6.29 -3.65 -4.14
N GLU A 36 -6.50 -4.94 -4.41
CA GLU A 36 -7.84 -5.56 -4.41
C GLU A 36 -8.55 -5.43 -3.06
N GLN A 37 -7.83 -5.63 -1.95
CA GLN A 37 -8.40 -5.44 -0.61
C GLN A 37 -8.78 -4.00 -0.32
N VAL A 38 -7.96 -3.03 -0.77
CA VAL A 38 -8.29 -1.62 -0.63
C VAL A 38 -9.52 -1.28 -1.48
N ILE A 39 -9.63 -1.84 -2.68
CA ILE A 39 -10.82 -1.71 -3.53
C ILE A 39 -12.07 -2.24 -2.84
N ASP A 40 -12.03 -3.45 -2.29
CA ASP A 40 -13.15 -4.05 -1.56
C ASP A 40 -13.55 -3.22 -0.33
N ALA A 41 -12.57 -2.72 0.42
CA ALA A 41 -12.81 -1.86 1.58
C ALA A 41 -13.49 -0.54 1.20
N VAL A 42 -13.02 0.11 0.14
CA VAL A 42 -13.62 1.36 -0.37
C VAL A 42 -15.01 1.11 -0.94
N ASN A 43 -15.22 0.01 -1.66
CA ASN A 43 -16.54 -0.42 -2.14
C ASN A 43 -17.52 -0.69 -0.99
N ALA A 44 -17.03 -1.13 0.16
CA ALA A 44 -17.80 -1.28 1.40
C ALA A 44 -18.01 0.05 2.16
N GLY A 45 -17.61 1.19 1.59
CA GLY A 45 -17.80 2.53 2.16
C GLY A 45 -16.71 2.97 3.13
N LYS A 46 -15.58 2.26 3.23
CA LYS A 46 -14.47 2.63 4.13
C LYS A 46 -13.53 3.63 3.44
N PRO A 47 -13.21 4.78 4.05
CA PRO A 47 -12.25 5.73 3.49
C PRO A 47 -10.81 5.24 3.75
N VAL A 48 -10.28 4.47 2.80
CA VAL A 48 -8.93 3.88 2.89
C VAL A 48 -7.99 4.54 1.88
N PHE A 49 -6.83 4.97 2.36
CA PHE A 49 -5.73 5.43 1.52
C PHE A 49 -4.65 4.35 1.47
N LEU A 50 -4.03 4.17 0.31
CA LEU A 50 -2.89 3.28 0.14
C LEU A 50 -1.64 4.12 -0.07
N GLN A 51 -0.66 3.97 0.81
CA GLN A 51 0.64 4.60 0.70
C GLN A 51 1.69 3.53 0.40
N VAL A 52 2.45 3.75 -0.67
CA VAL A 52 3.56 2.87 -1.05
C VAL A 52 4.77 3.76 -1.28
N PHE A 53 5.88 3.47 -0.59
CA PHE A 53 7.11 4.28 -0.68
C PHE A 53 6.86 5.79 -0.49
N ASN A 54 6.17 6.16 0.58
CA ASN A 54 5.84 7.56 0.91
C ASN A 54 5.03 8.29 -0.18
N THR A 55 4.45 7.56 -1.15
CA THR A 55 3.56 8.11 -2.17
C THR A 55 2.14 7.68 -1.83
N PRO A 56 1.35 8.53 -1.16
CA PRO A 56 -0.03 8.21 -0.85
C PRO A 56 -0.92 8.34 -2.09
N ALA A 57 -1.90 7.45 -2.17
CA ALA A 57 -2.91 7.49 -3.19
C ALA A 57 -4.29 7.09 -2.64
N LYS A 58 -5.33 7.74 -3.18
CA LYS A 58 -6.73 7.37 -2.93
C LYS A 58 -7.27 6.57 -4.10
N LEU A 59 -8.23 5.69 -3.84
CA LEU A 59 -8.92 5.00 -4.91
C LEU A 59 -9.92 5.93 -5.61
N VAL A 60 -9.86 5.95 -6.93
CA VAL A 60 -10.84 6.59 -7.80
C VAL A 60 -11.31 5.57 -8.83
N GLN A 61 -12.62 5.42 -8.94
CA GLN A 61 -13.24 4.56 -9.93
C GLN A 61 -13.57 5.38 -11.16
N ARG A 62 -13.25 4.85 -12.33
CA ARG A 62 -13.62 5.43 -13.62
C ARG A 62 -14.33 4.38 -14.44
N GLN A 63 -15.42 4.77 -15.06
CA GLN A 63 -16.14 3.91 -15.98
C GLN A 63 -15.60 4.16 -17.39
N ASP A 64 -15.14 3.08 -18.03
CA ASP A 64 -14.71 3.07 -19.43
C ASP A 64 -15.62 2.10 -20.20
N GLY A 65 -16.70 2.65 -20.76
CA GLY A 65 -17.79 1.87 -21.34
C GLY A 65 -18.46 0.94 -20.30
N ASN A 66 -18.36 -0.37 -20.54
CA ASN A 66 -18.89 -1.41 -19.63
C ASN A 66 -17.86 -1.90 -18.60
N ARG A 67 -16.62 -1.36 -18.60
CA ARG A 67 -15.57 -1.79 -17.68
C ARG A 67 -15.34 -0.73 -16.61
N ILE A 68 -15.13 -1.19 -15.38
CA ILE A 68 -14.68 -0.34 -14.28
C ILE A 68 -13.15 -0.40 -14.26
N GLN A 69 -12.52 0.76 -14.30
CA GLN A 69 -11.09 0.93 -14.07
C GLN A 69 -10.86 1.58 -12.70
N TYR A 70 -9.93 1.03 -11.95
CA TYR A 70 -9.52 1.49 -10.63
C TYR A 70 -8.20 2.25 -10.75
N PHE A 71 -8.21 3.52 -10.34
CA PHE A 71 -7.04 4.37 -10.32
C PHE A 71 -6.68 4.70 -8.88
N PHE A 72 -5.43 4.41 -8.49
CA PHE A 72 -4.85 4.95 -7.28
C PHE A 72 -4.30 6.35 -7.60
N GLU A 73 -5.13 7.37 -7.41
CA GLU A 73 -4.76 8.77 -7.66
C GLU A 73 -3.90 9.30 -6.53
N LYS A 74 -2.70 9.79 -6.89
CA LYS A 74 -1.78 10.43 -5.94
C LYS A 74 -2.46 11.58 -5.22
N VAL A 75 -2.31 11.62 -3.90
CA VAL A 75 -2.81 12.69 -3.03
C VAL A 75 -1.68 13.35 -2.26
N PHE A 76 -1.97 14.44 -1.56
CA PHE A 76 -1.01 15.05 -0.65
C PHE A 76 -1.04 14.35 0.71
N THR A 77 0.06 14.40 1.46
CA THR A 77 0.14 13.76 2.79
C THR A 77 -0.85 14.37 3.78
N GLU A 78 -1.16 15.66 3.62
CA GLU A 78 -2.16 16.38 4.40
C GLU A 78 -3.56 15.80 4.24
N ASP A 79 -3.87 15.19 3.08
CA ASP A 79 -5.15 14.52 2.83
C ASP A 79 -5.32 13.24 3.67
N LEU A 80 -4.24 12.74 4.29
CA LEU A 80 -4.27 11.53 5.12
C LEU A 80 -4.72 11.80 6.55
N VAL A 81 -4.77 13.07 7.00
CA VAL A 81 -5.06 13.40 8.40
C VAL A 81 -6.46 12.92 8.78
N GLY A 82 -6.54 12.09 9.83
CA GLY A 82 -7.80 11.52 10.32
C GLY A 82 -8.37 10.39 9.45
N SER A 83 -7.63 9.94 8.42
CA SER A 83 -8.03 8.85 7.53
C SER A 83 -7.36 7.53 7.91
N TYR A 84 -7.98 6.42 7.50
CA TYR A 84 -7.35 5.11 7.62
C TYR A 84 -6.33 4.91 6.49
N VAL A 85 -5.08 4.60 6.85
CA VAL A 85 -3.98 4.43 5.90
C VAL A 85 -3.50 2.99 5.91
N VAL A 86 -3.38 2.41 4.72
CA VAL A 86 -2.59 1.20 4.50
C VAL A 86 -1.23 1.65 3.98
N ASP A 87 -0.17 1.42 4.73
CA ASP A 87 1.18 1.88 4.42
C ASP A 87 2.10 0.70 4.08
N VAL A 88 2.98 0.88 3.10
CA VAL A 88 3.90 -0.14 2.61
C VAL A 88 5.31 0.43 2.59
N ILE A 89 6.14 -0.09 3.50
CA ILE A 89 7.51 0.39 3.77
C ILE A 89 8.53 -0.69 3.41
N PHE A 90 9.66 -0.27 2.82
CA PHE A 90 10.79 -1.14 2.48
C PHE A 90 12.00 -0.86 3.35
N TYR A 91 12.48 -1.89 4.01
CA TYR A 91 13.73 -1.84 4.79
C TYR A 91 14.86 -2.41 3.94
N MET A 92 15.38 -1.62 3.00
CA MET A 92 16.47 -2.04 2.11
C MET A 92 17.82 -2.25 2.84
N ASN A 93 17.95 -1.92 4.13
CA ASN A 93 19.18 -2.09 4.91
C ASN A 93 18.91 -2.17 6.42
N ASP A 94 19.76 -2.93 7.15
CA ASP A 94 19.72 -3.12 8.62
C ASP A 94 19.74 -1.81 9.42
N LYS A 95 20.26 -0.72 8.85
CA LYS A 95 20.33 0.60 9.51
C LYS A 95 18.96 1.22 9.80
N ASN A 96 17.93 0.88 9.03
CA ASN A 96 16.56 1.37 9.28
C ASN A 96 15.83 0.54 10.35
N MET A 97 16.39 -0.61 10.77
CA MET A 97 15.80 -1.47 11.80
C MET A 97 15.97 -0.90 13.22
N GLN A 98 16.90 0.06 13.43
CA GLN A 98 17.07 0.72 14.74
C GLN A 98 15.89 1.63 15.12
N VAL A 99 15.16 2.19 14.14
CA VAL A 99 14.03 3.11 14.38
C VAL A 99 12.82 2.37 15.00
N MET A 100 12.79 1.04 14.90
CA MET A 100 11.66 0.23 15.36
C MET A 100 11.77 -0.22 16.82
N ASN A 101 12.92 -0.05 17.47
CA ASN A 101 13.07 -0.40 18.89
C ASN A 101 12.38 0.59 19.84
N ASP A 102 11.99 1.76 19.35
CA ASP A 102 11.31 2.81 20.14
C ASP A 102 9.78 2.80 19.97
N VAL A 103 9.23 1.96 19.09
CA VAL A 103 7.77 1.85 18.89
C VAL A 103 7.25 0.68 19.73
N PRO A 104 6.33 0.90 20.70
CA PRO A 104 5.78 -0.17 21.52
C PRO A 104 5.13 -1.23 20.63
N ARG A 105 5.53 -2.49 20.84
CA ARG A 105 4.98 -3.65 20.13
C ARG A 105 3.47 -3.76 20.43
N PRO A 106 2.57 -3.60 19.45
CA PRO A 106 1.15 -3.80 19.69
C PRO A 106 0.83 -5.28 19.85
N GLU A 107 -0.21 -5.57 20.62
CA GLU A 107 -0.65 -6.93 20.94
C GLU A 107 -1.07 -7.73 19.70
N PRO A 108 -0.79 -9.04 19.67
CA PRO A 108 -1.16 -9.90 18.55
C PRO A 108 -2.66 -10.19 18.58
N HIS A 109 -3.47 -9.42 17.85
CA HIS A 109 -4.85 -9.78 17.54
C HIS A 109 -4.93 -10.57 16.22
N ASN A 110 -5.59 -11.74 16.30
CA ASN A 110 -5.79 -12.80 15.30
C ASN A 110 -5.33 -12.49 13.83
N PRO A 111 -4.17 -13.03 13.38
CA PRO A 111 -3.50 -12.70 12.11
C PRO A 111 -3.94 -13.53 10.87
N ASN A 112 -4.84 -14.51 11.02
CA ASN A 112 -4.89 -15.68 10.12
C ASN A 112 -5.47 -15.51 8.70
N ALA A 113 -5.95 -14.33 8.27
CA ALA A 113 -6.47 -14.17 6.90
C ALA A 113 -5.46 -13.57 5.90
N LEU A 114 -4.48 -12.82 6.40
CA LEU A 114 -3.68 -11.89 5.59
C LEU A 114 -2.23 -12.36 5.39
N GLU A 115 -1.61 -12.89 6.45
CA GLU A 115 -0.22 -13.39 6.40
C GLU A 115 -0.06 -14.57 5.41
N HIS A 116 -1.14 -15.30 5.14
CA HIS A 116 -1.12 -16.46 4.25
C HIS A 116 -1.41 -16.13 2.78
N ARG A 117 -1.89 -14.91 2.46
CA ARG A 117 -2.27 -14.53 1.09
C ARG A 117 -1.27 -13.64 0.39
N ILE A 118 -0.46 -12.90 1.14
CA ILE A 118 0.48 -11.93 0.59
C ILE A 118 1.90 -12.39 0.91
N SER A 119 2.59 -12.92 -0.09
CA SER A 119 4.00 -13.32 -0.02
C SER A 119 4.78 -12.63 -1.12
N LEU A 120 6.02 -12.25 -0.84
CA LEU A 120 6.95 -11.72 -1.82
C LEU A 120 8.27 -12.49 -1.71
N ASP A 121 8.64 -13.19 -2.78
CA ASP A 121 9.85 -14.02 -2.82
C ASP A 121 11.09 -13.18 -2.44
N GLY A 122 11.88 -13.69 -1.48
CA GLY A 122 13.06 -12.99 -0.99
C GLY A 122 12.78 -11.87 0.02
N TYR A 123 11.55 -11.73 0.51
CA TYR A 123 11.20 -10.80 1.57
C TYR A 123 10.42 -11.49 2.70
N LYS A 124 10.71 -11.08 3.94
CA LYS A 124 9.86 -11.30 5.10
C LYS A 124 8.93 -10.10 5.23
N ILE A 125 7.63 -10.37 5.35
CA ILE A 125 6.62 -9.33 5.56
C ILE A 125 6.29 -9.31 7.06
N GLN A 126 6.34 -8.13 7.67
CA GLN A 126 5.82 -7.88 9.01
C GLN A 126 4.67 -6.89 8.93
N VAL A 127 3.63 -7.10 9.73
CA VAL A 127 2.43 -6.26 9.71
C VAL A 127 2.25 -5.62 11.07
N TYR A 128 2.15 -4.29 11.08
CA TYR A 128 1.83 -3.49 12.25
C TYR A 128 0.46 -2.88 12.06
N ARG A 129 -0.36 -2.86 13.11
CA ARG A 129 -1.72 -2.31 13.06
C ARG A 129 -1.94 -1.38 14.24
N SER A 130 -2.58 -0.26 13.97
CA SER A 130 -3.17 0.64 14.95
C SER A 130 -4.59 1.02 14.49
N GLU A 131 -5.24 1.89 15.25
CA GLU A 131 -6.60 2.37 14.93
C GLU A 131 -6.70 3.01 13.54
N PHE A 132 -5.67 3.77 13.13
CA PHE A 132 -5.69 4.55 11.89
C PHE A 132 -4.74 4.05 10.82
N ILE A 133 -3.88 3.07 11.11
CA ILE A 133 -2.90 2.60 10.13
C ILE A 133 -2.66 1.09 10.19
N THR A 134 -2.56 0.45 9.02
CA THR A 134 -1.90 -0.85 8.87
C THR A 134 -0.62 -0.65 8.07
N THR A 135 0.53 -0.97 8.64
CA THR A 135 1.82 -0.89 7.97
C THR A 135 2.34 -2.28 7.62
N TYR A 136 2.61 -2.50 6.34
CA TYR A 136 3.33 -3.66 5.83
C TYR A 136 4.80 -3.32 5.64
N CYS A 137 5.65 -3.96 6.42
CA CYS A 137 7.10 -3.82 6.35
C CYS A 137 7.67 -4.97 5.52
N LEU A 138 8.24 -4.66 4.35
CA LEU A 138 8.95 -5.62 3.51
C LEU A 138 10.44 -5.58 3.85
N ILE A 139 10.94 -6.69 4.40
CA ILE A 139 12.32 -6.87 4.87
C ILE A 139 13.01 -7.90 3.98
N PRO A 140 14.09 -7.58 3.25
CA PRO A 140 14.82 -8.53 2.43
C PRO A 140 15.31 -9.72 3.27
N ILE A 141 15.16 -10.93 2.75
CA ILE A 141 15.76 -12.13 3.31
C ILE A 141 17.19 -12.21 2.76
N PRO A 142 18.23 -12.18 3.60
CA PRO A 142 19.61 -12.30 3.15
C PRO A 142 19.80 -13.60 2.36
N LYS A 143 20.31 -13.51 1.12
CA LYS A 143 20.76 -14.70 0.39
C LYS A 143 22.06 -15.18 1.04
N ARG A 144 22.08 -16.44 1.46
CA ARG A 144 23.30 -17.13 1.92
C ARG A 144 24.26 -17.36 0.76
#